data_AF-A0A7C5FMU2-F1
#
_entry.id   AF-A0A7C5FMU2-F1
#
_cell.length_a   1.000
_cell.length_b   1.000
_cell.length_c   1.000
_cell.angle_alpha   90.00
_cell.angle_beta   90.00
_cell.angle_gamma   90.00
#
_symmetry.space_group_name_H-M   'P 1'
#
loop_
_entity.id
_entity.type
_entity.pdbx_description
1 polymer ?
#
loop_
_entity_poly.entity_id
_entity_poly.type
_entity_poly.pdbx_seq_one_letter_code
_entity_poly.pdbx_strand_id
1 'polypeptide(L)' 'MIKMLKILLLALAMLNITYAAAGNDTFKVKTVTGKELTFKGTADGIVTSPYEGKVVIVEFWGTWCGPCLLSIPHEVA' A
#
# COMPACT_ATOMS: atom_id res chain seq x y z
N MET A 1 -4.01 43.84 16.03
CA MET A 1 -3.03 42.77 16.35
C MET A 1 -3.69 41.42 16.67
N ILE A 2 -4.67 41.35 17.58
CA ILE A 2 -5.39 40.09 17.93
C ILE A 2 -6.12 39.45 16.72
N LYS A 3 -6.68 40.25 15.81
CA LYS A 3 -7.34 39.77 14.58
C LYS A 3 -6.38 38.99 13.65
N MET A 4 -5.12 39.41 13.57
CA MET A 4 -4.09 38.78 12.73
C MET A 4 -3.57 37.48 13.35
N LEU A 5 -3.46 37.42 14.68
CA LEU A 5 -3.13 36.18 15.40
C LEU A 5 -4.22 35.12 15.25
N LYS A 6 -5.51 35.51 15.30
CA LYS A 6 -6.62 34.58 15.04
C LYS A 6 -6.64 34.05 13.61
N ILE A 7 -6.31 34.89 12.62
CA ILE A 7 -6.19 34.48 11.22
C ILE A 7 -5.01 33.51 11.04
N LEU A 8 -3.87 33.77 11.70
CA LEU A 8 -2.71 32.88 11.68
C LEU A 8 -3.01 31.52 12.33
N LEU A 9 -3.73 31.51 13.46
CA LEU A 9 -4.14 30.27 14.12
C LEU A 9 -5.16 29.47 13.29
N LEU A 10 -6.09 30.13 12.60
CA LEU A 10 -7.00 29.49 11.65
C LEU A 10 -6.25 28.89 10.44
N ALA A 11 -5.27 29.61 9.90
CA ALA A 11 -4.44 29.12 8.79
C ALA A 11 -3.58 27.91 9.19
N LEU A 12 -3.02 27.93 10.40
CA LEU A 12 -2.26 26.80 10.95
C LEU A 12 -3.15 25.58 11.19
N ALA A 13 -4.39 25.77 11.65
CA ALA A 13 -5.36 24.70 11.80
C ALA A 13 -5.73 24.07 10.44
N MET A 14 -5.89 24.89 9.39
CA MET A 14 -6.17 24.41 8.03
C MET A 14 -5.01 23.61 7.41
N LEU A 15 -3.77 23.93 7.76
CA LEU A 15 -2.58 23.21 7.28
C LEU A 15 -2.51 21.77 7.80
N ASN A 16 -3.10 21.48 8.96
CA ASN A 16 -3.12 20.14 9.55
C ASN A 16 -4.17 19.21 8.90
N ILE A 17 -5.25 19.78 8.34
CA ILE A 17 -6.34 19.00 7.73
C ILE A 17 -5.87 18.32 6.44
N THR A 18 -4.97 18.95 5.67
CA THR A 18 -4.42 18.40 4.43
C THR A 18 -3.45 17.23 4.63
N TYR A 19 -2.86 17.06 5.81
CA TYR A 19 -1.89 15.98 6.05
C TYR A 19 -2.52 14.61 6.34
N ALA A 20 -3.78 14.55 6.76
CA ALA A 20 -4.42 13.29 7.16
C ALA A 20 -4.90 12.41 5.98
N ALA A 21 -4.98 12.94 4.75
CA ALA A 21 -5.59 12.25 3.61
C ALA A 21 -4.59 11.62 2.62
N ALA A 22 -3.28 11.69 2.88
CA ALA A 22 -2.26 11.18 1.97
C ALA A 22 -1.80 9.75 2.33
N GLY A 23 -2.75 8.83 2.49
CA GLY A 23 -2.45 7.40 2.40
C GLY A 23 -2.25 7.04 0.93
N ASN A 24 -1.00 6.84 0.49
CA ASN A 24 -0.76 6.33 -0.86
C ASN A 24 -1.10 4.84 -0.89
N ASP A 25 -2.33 4.51 -1.26
CA ASP A 25 -2.82 3.13 -1.36
C ASP A 25 -2.22 2.36 -2.55
N THR A 26 -1.39 3.01 -3.37
CA THR A 26 -0.79 2.39 -4.56
C THR A 26 0.67 2.03 -4.29
N PHE A 27 0.99 0.74 -4.43
CA PHE A 27 2.34 0.22 -4.28
C PHE A 27 2.80 -0.54 -5.53
N LYS A 28 4.10 -0.46 -5.80
CA LYS A 28 4.75 -1.11 -6.94
C LYS A 28 5.61 -2.25 -6.44
N VAL A 29 5.47 -3.42 -7.05
CA VAL A 29 6.25 -4.62 -6.71
C VAL A 29 6.99 -5.09 -7.96
N LYS A 30 8.27 -5.42 -7.80
CA LYS A 30 9.05 -6.05 -8.86
C LYS A 30 9.00 -7.56 -8.69
N THR A 31 8.55 -8.25 -9.73
CA THR A 31 8.53 -9.71 -9.77
C THR A 31 9.94 -10.28 -9.93
N VAL A 32 10.08 -11.59 -9.70
CA VAL A 32 11.35 -12.32 -9.86
C VAL A 32 11.88 -12.29 -11.30
N THR A 33 11.00 -12.12 -12.30
CA THR A 33 11.39 -11.96 -13.72
C THR A 33 11.71 -10.51 -14.10
N GLY A 34 11.64 -9.59 -13.13
CA GLY A 34 11.97 -8.18 -13.32
C GLY A 34 10.81 -7.30 -13.80
N LYS A 35 9.63 -7.87 -14.04
CA LYS A 35 8.42 -7.12 -14.40
C LYS A 35 7.90 -6.33 -13.18
N GLU A 36 7.61 -5.04 -13.39
CA GLU A 36 6.96 -4.18 -12.40
C GLU A 36 5.44 -4.37 -12.45
N LEU A 37 4.82 -4.56 -11.28
CA LEU A 37 3.39 -4.67 -11.09
C LEU A 37 2.92 -3.56 -10.16
N THR A 38 1.79 -2.94 -10.50
CA THR A 38 1.15 -1.90 -9.68
C THR A 38 -0.08 -2.50 -9.01
N PHE A 39 -0.16 -2.35 -7.69
CA PHE A 39 -1.26 -2.80 -6.86
C PHE A 39 -1.89 -1.61 -6.15
N LYS A 40 -3.22 -1.62 -6.04
CA LYS A 40 -3.95 -0.65 -5.23
C LYS A 40 -4.57 -1.38 -4.03
N GLY A 41 -4.11 -1.04 -2.83
CA GLY A 41 -4.76 -1.42 -1.59
C GLY A 41 -6.11 -0.71 -1.44
N THR A 42 -7.05 -1.38 -0.82
CA THR A 42 -8.36 -0.85 -0.44
C THR A 42 -8.71 -1.42 0.93
N ALA A 43 -9.72 -0.86 1.59
CA ALA A 43 -10.22 -1.41 2.85
C ALA A 43 -10.65 -2.89 2.72
N ASP A 44 -11.12 -3.28 1.53
CA ASP A 44 -11.66 -4.61 1.25
C ASP A 44 -10.64 -5.59 0.64
N GLY A 45 -9.38 -5.16 0.46
CA GLY A 45 -8.32 -5.99 -0.10
C GLY A 45 -7.50 -5.31 -1.19
N ILE A 46 -6.92 -6.09 -2.10
CA ILE A 46 -6.00 -5.60 -3.14
C ILE A 46 -6.69 -5.65 -4.51
N VAL A 47 -6.78 -4.51 -5.18
CA VAL A 47 -7.30 -4.40 -6.55
C VAL A 47 -6.16 -4.57 -7.54
N THR A 48 -6.33 -5.50 -8.47
CA THR A 48 -5.33 -5.81 -9.51
C THR A 48 -6.00 -5.96 -10.87
N SER A 49 -5.94 -4.91 -11.69
CA SER A 49 -6.47 -4.97 -13.06
C SER A 49 -5.88 -6.11 -13.90
N PRO A 50 -4.58 -6.46 -13.81
CA PRO A 50 -4.03 -7.56 -14.60
C PRO A 50 -4.59 -8.97 -14.29
N TYR A 51 -5.28 -9.15 -13.17
CA TYR A 51 -5.77 -10.45 -12.72
C TYR A 51 -7.30 -10.48 -12.52
N GLU A 52 -8.01 -9.51 -13.09
CA GLU A 52 -9.47 -9.48 -13.07
C GLU A 52 -10.06 -10.78 -13.64
N GLY A 53 -11.05 -11.34 -12.94
CA GLY A 53 -11.70 -12.61 -13.31
C GLY A 53 -10.88 -13.88 -12.99
N LYS A 54 -9.70 -13.76 -12.37
CA LYS A 54 -8.88 -14.91 -11.94
C LYS A 54 -8.97 -15.11 -10.43
N VAL A 55 -8.89 -16.37 -9.99
CA VAL A 55 -8.61 -16.67 -8.58
C VAL A 55 -7.11 -16.43 -8.34
N VAL A 56 -6.80 -15.58 -7.36
CA VAL A 56 -5.42 -15.21 -7.02
C VAL A 56 -5.15 -15.57 -5.57
N ILE A 57 -4.04 -16.27 -5.33
CA ILE A 57 -3.52 -16.61 -4.00
C ILE A 57 -2.36 -15.64 -3.71
N VAL A 58 -2.35 -15.05 -2.51
CA VAL A 58 -1.27 -14.17 -2.04
C VAL A 58 -0.74 -14.73 -0.73
N GLU A 59 0.54 -15.11 -0.73
CA GLU A 59 1.25 -15.61 0.45
C GLU A 59 2.30 -14.58 0.91
N PHE A 60 2.28 -14.23 2.19
CA PHE A 60 3.30 -13.39 2.80
C PHE A 60 4.26 -14.28 3.60
N TRP A 61 5.51 -14.36 3.19
CA TRP A 61 6.54 -15.15 3.88
C TRP A 61 7.82 -14.33 4.07
N GLY A 62 8.74 -14.86 4.89
CA GLY A 62 10.06 -14.29 5.11
C GLY A 62 11.13 -15.39 5.19
N THR A 63 12.38 -15.04 4.92
CA THR A 63 13.53 -15.98 4.88
C THR A 63 13.82 -16.67 6.21
N TRP A 64 13.28 -16.15 7.30
CA TRP A 64 13.36 -16.71 8.65
C TRP A 64 12.21 -17.65 8.98
N CYS A 65 11.19 -17.75 8.11
CA CYS A 65 10.07 -18.65 8.30
C CYS A 65 10.42 -20.04 7.73
N GLY A 66 10.95 -20.91 8.60
CA GLY A 66 11.28 -22.31 8.25
C GLY A 66 10.13 -23.06 7.59
N PRO A 67 8.91 -23.06 8.14
CA PRO A 67 7.74 -23.69 7.51
C PRO A 67 7.38 -23.09 6.15
N CYS A 68 7.51 -21.77 5.97
CA CYS A 68 7.21 -21.12 4.69
C CYS A 68 8.24 -21.50 3.61
N LEU A 69 9.51 -21.67 3.97
CA LEU A 69 10.52 -22.14 3.03
C LEU A 69 10.21 -23.56 2.49
N LEU A 70 9.45 -24.35 3.23
CA LEU A 70 9.00 -25.68 2.81
C LEU A 70 7.76 -25.63 1.89
N SER A 71 6.96 -24.55 1.91
CA SER A 71 5.83 -24.36 0.97
C SER A 71 6.29 -23.85 -0.41
N ILE A 72 7.34 -23.03 -0.44
CA ILE A 72 7.86 -22.38 -1.66
C ILE A 72 8.22 -23.32 -2.83
N PRO A 73 8.79 -24.52 -2.66
CA PRO A 73 9.15 -25.38 -3.80
C PRO A 73 7.97 -25.70 -4.73
N HIS A 74 6.74 -25.58 -4.22
CA HIS A 74 5.51 -25.73 -4.99
C HIS A 74 4.97 -24.41 -5.58
N GLU A 75 5.43 -23.25 -5.10
CA GLU A 75 4.98 -21.90 -5.51
C GLU A 75 5.87 -21.25 -6.59
N VAL A 76 7.12 -21.66 -6.74
CA VAL A 76 8.05 -21.19 -7.81
C VAL A 76 8.06 -22.07 -9.07
N ALA A 77 6.99 -22.83 -9.31
CA ALA A 77 6.79 -23.59 -10.55
C ALA A 77 6.30 -22.69 -11.71
#